data_AF-A0A0F9V1T0-F1
#
_entry.id   AF-A0A0F9V1T0-F1
#
_cell.length_a   1.000
_cell.length_b   1.000
_cell.length_c   1.000
_cell.angle_alpha   90.00
_cell.angle_beta   90.00
_cell.angle_gamma   90.00
#
_symmetry.space_group_name_H-M   'P 1'
#
loop_
_entity.id
_entity.type
_entity.pdbx_description
1 polymer ?
#
loop_
_entity_poly.entity_id
_entity_poly.type
_entity_poly.pdbx_seq_one_letter_code
_entity_poly.pdbx_strand_id
1 'polypeptide(L)'
;MTEECKNCGQERDGHIYYIKDEVYCKKFVLREEGRVCAKCGIYKEENKYWKVNGKLRSSCIPCAKKVNKDSFINCKECNKKVNKKSTSHKYCDNCIKKRDLKSNHRWLNVHRKDKDYKFKMASRLKAQRKIRIPEEQLCQKCNKEKAIERHHDDYNKPLEVQFLCKGCHDEVHTRRFKKNE
;
A
#
# COMPACT_ATOMS: atom_id res chain seq x y z
N MET A 1 16.48 40.45 19.86
CA MET A 1 17.83 40.29 19.28
C MET A 1 17.64 39.64 17.93
N THR A 2 17.86 40.38 16.86
CA THR A 2 17.91 39.87 15.49
C THR A 2 19.24 39.13 15.33
N GLU A 3 19.21 37.88 14.88
CA GLU A 3 20.42 37.12 14.59
C GLU A 3 20.68 37.18 13.08
N GLU A 4 21.88 37.58 12.69
CA GLU A 4 22.27 37.68 11.28
C GLU A 4 22.61 36.31 10.69
N CYS A 5 22.13 36.05 9.48
CA CYS A 5 22.54 34.85 8.76
C CYS A 5 24.01 34.95 8.34
N LYS A 6 24.85 34.02 8.80
CA LYS A 6 26.29 33.98 8.50
C LYS A 6 26.62 33.90 7.00
N ASN A 7 25.75 33.29 6.19
CA ASN A 7 26.00 33.16 4.76
C ASN A 7 25.59 34.38 3.92
N CYS A 8 24.50 35.08 4.27
CA CYS A 8 24.01 36.19 3.46
C CYS A 8 24.05 37.55 4.15
N GLY A 9 24.43 37.62 5.42
CA GLY A 9 24.52 38.86 6.21
C GLY A 9 23.20 39.61 6.36
N GLN A 10 22.06 38.94 6.14
CA GLN A 10 20.74 39.58 6.23
C GLN A 10 20.07 39.20 7.54
N GLU A 11 19.60 40.20 8.27
CA GLU A 11 18.60 40.04 9.33
C GLU A 11 17.29 39.57 8.70
N ARG A 12 16.68 38.51 9.25
CA ARG A 12 15.39 38.04 8.77
C ARG A 12 14.51 37.61 9.92
N ASP A 13 13.34 38.25 10.02
CA ASP A 13 12.22 37.74 10.80
C ASP A 13 11.66 36.48 10.12
N GLY A 14 11.91 35.31 10.72
CA GLY A 14 10.97 34.18 10.61
C GLY A 14 11.50 32.83 10.12
N HIS A 15 12.71 32.68 9.58
CA HIS A 15 13.21 31.35 9.16
C HIS A 15 14.72 31.22 9.28
N ILE A 16 15.21 31.14 10.51
CA ILE A 16 16.60 30.91 10.87
C ILE A 16 16.81 29.45 11.29
N TYR A 17 17.90 28.86 10.82
CA TYR A 17 18.30 27.49 11.11
C TYR A 17 19.68 27.50 11.75
N TYR A 18 19.85 26.76 12.83
CA TYR A 18 21.14 26.62 13.49
C TYR A 18 21.89 25.41 12.94
N ILE A 19 23.12 25.63 12.47
CA ILE A 19 24.04 24.57 12.04
C ILE A 19 25.35 24.80 12.78
N LYS A 20 25.73 23.89 13.69
CA LYS A 20 26.93 24.03 14.55
C LYS A 20 26.99 25.38 15.28
N ASP A 21 25.88 25.74 15.93
CA ASP A 21 25.73 26.99 16.70
C ASP A 21 25.80 28.29 15.88
N GLU A 22 25.75 28.18 14.55
CA GLU A 22 25.74 29.32 13.64
C GLU A 22 24.40 29.45 12.91
N VAL A 23 24.02 30.69 12.62
CA VAL A 23 22.70 31.05 12.12
C VAL A 23 22.70 31.11 10.59
N TYR A 24 21.83 30.33 9.96
CA TYR A 24 21.72 30.23 8.50
C TYR A 24 20.28 30.51 8.02
N CYS A 25 20.17 31.17 6.87
CA CYS A 25 18.89 31.42 6.22
C CYS A 25 18.43 30.18 5.45
N LYS A 26 17.10 30.05 5.31
CA LYS A 26 16.46 28.96 4.52
C LYS A 26 17.05 28.78 3.11
N LYS A 27 17.50 29.87 2.47
CA LYS A 27 18.04 29.86 1.11
C LYS A 27 19.41 29.17 1.02
N PHE A 28 20.22 29.25 2.08
CA PHE A 28 21.53 28.59 2.15
C PHE A 28 21.39 27.08 2.38
N VAL A 29 20.48 26.68 3.28
CA VAL A 29 20.18 25.27 3.58
C VAL A 29 19.73 24.48 2.34
N LEU A 30 19.25 25.16 1.29
CA LEU A 30 18.83 24.53 0.03
C LEU A 30 19.96 24.30 -0.98
N ARG A 31 21.18 24.84 -0.75
CA ARG A 31 22.33 24.71 -1.67
C ARG A 31 23.29 23.57 -1.31
N GLU A 32 23.35 23.19 -0.04
CA GLU A 32 24.12 22.02 0.39
C GLU A 32 23.24 20.76 0.38
N GLU A 33 23.82 19.60 0.05
CA GLU A 33 23.14 18.30 -0.03
C GLU A 33 22.71 17.80 1.37
N GLY A 34 21.75 18.48 2.00
CA GLY A 34 21.28 18.17 3.33
C GLY A 34 19.89 18.71 3.64
N ARG A 35 19.40 18.39 4.84
CA ARG A 35 18.10 18.87 5.33
C ARG A 35 18.02 18.82 6.85
N VAL A 36 17.06 19.56 7.39
CA VAL A 36 16.70 19.53 8.82
C VAL A 36 15.79 18.35 9.11
N CYS A 37 16.13 17.57 10.14
CA CYS A 37 15.34 16.43 10.57
C CYS A 37 14.07 16.89 11.28
N ALA A 38 12.89 16.51 10.77
CA ALA A 38 11.60 16.88 11.35
C ALA A 38 11.35 16.36 12.77
N LYS A 39 12.13 15.38 13.23
CA LYS A 39 12.02 14.79 14.59
C LYS A 39 12.92 15.46 15.62
N CYS A 40 14.14 15.84 15.24
CA CYS A 40 15.12 16.35 16.20
C CYS A 40 15.56 17.80 15.93
N GLY A 41 15.10 18.44 14.85
CA GLY A 41 15.44 19.83 14.52
C GLY A 41 16.87 20.07 14.04
N ILE A 42 17.70 19.03 13.96
CA ILE A 42 19.13 19.14 13.60
C ILE A 42 19.31 18.98 12.08
N TYR A 43 20.11 19.87 11.47
CA TYR A 43 20.57 19.75 10.09
C TYR A 43 21.54 18.57 9.91
N LYS A 44 21.35 17.78 8.86
CA LYS A 44 22.23 16.65 8.52
C LYS A 44 22.35 16.51 7.00
N GLU A 45 23.47 15.96 6.55
CA GLU A 45 23.71 15.55 5.16
C GLU A 45 22.67 14.53 4.67
N GLU A 46 22.41 14.48 3.35
CA GLU A 46 21.45 13.53 2.74
C GLU A 46 21.72 12.07 3.11
N ASN A 47 23.00 11.68 3.19
CA ASN A 47 23.44 10.33 3.53
C ASN A 47 22.98 9.88 4.94
N LYS A 48 22.55 10.80 5.80
CA LYS A 48 22.02 10.53 7.14
C LYS A 48 20.51 10.29 7.15
N TYR A 49 19.88 10.20 5.99
CA TYR A 49 18.45 9.95 5.81
C TYR A 49 18.22 8.70 4.93
N TRP A 50 17.11 8.00 5.18
CA TRP A 50 16.68 6.90 4.31
C TRP A 50 16.04 7.46 3.02
N LYS A 51 16.36 6.86 1.87
CA LYS A 51 15.67 7.06 0.59
C LYS A 51 14.61 5.97 0.40
N VAL A 52 13.36 6.36 0.12
CA VAL A 52 12.26 5.45 -0.24
C VAL A 52 11.70 5.91 -1.57
N ASN A 53 11.75 5.04 -2.59
CA ASN A 53 11.38 5.37 -3.97
C ASN A 53 12.08 6.65 -4.47
N GLY A 54 13.40 6.75 -4.24
CA GLY A 54 14.22 7.90 -4.63
C GLY A 54 14.04 9.17 -3.79
N LYS A 55 13.04 9.23 -2.88
CA LYS A 55 12.77 10.42 -2.05
C LYS A 55 13.32 10.27 -0.63
N LEU A 56 13.96 11.32 -0.12
CA LEU A 56 14.45 11.37 1.27
C LEU A 56 13.29 11.46 2.27
N ARG A 57 13.35 10.64 3.32
CA ARG A 57 12.45 10.75 4.48
C ARG A 57 12.68 12.07 5.23
N SER A 58 11.63 12.56 5.90
CA SER A 58 11.68 13.79 6.72
C SER A 58 12.49 13.67 8.01
N SER A 59 12.78 12.43 8.45
CA SER A 59 13.49 12.15 9.69
C SER A 59 14.80 11.43 9.42
N CYS A 60 15.86 11.81 10.14
CA CYS A 60 17.17 11.17 10.02
C CYS A 60 17.15 9.70 10.46
N ILE A 61 18.13 8.91 10.00
CA ILE A 61 18.24 7.47 10.27
C ILE A 61 18.16 7.14 11.78
N PRO A 62 18.88 7.83 12.69
CA PRO A 62 18.75 7.59 14.13
C PRO A 62 17.33 7.83 14.67
N CYS A 63 16.69 8.93 14.27
CA CYS A 63 15.33 9.25 14.71
C CYS A 63 14.31 8.25 14.15
N ALA A 64 14.44 7.84 12.89
CA ALA A 64 13.58 6.82 12.29
C ALA A 64 13.73 5.46 12.99
N LYS A 65 14.96 5.08 13.34
CA LYS A 65 15.23 3.84 14.10
C LYS A 65 14.62 3.86 15.51
N LYS A 66 14.55 5.03 16.17
CA LYS A 66 13.90 5.16 17.50
C LYS A 66 12.39 4.87 17.41
N VAL A 67 11.69 5.41 16.41
CA VAL A 67 10.23 5.22 16.26
C VAL A 67 9.83 3.76 16.07
N ASN A 68 10.68 2.95 15.41
CA ASN A 68 10.40 1.54 15.16
C ASN A 68 10.56 0.63 16.39
N LYS A 69 11.19 1.11 17.47
CA LYS A 69 11.37 0.28 18.69
C LYS A 69 10.13 0.28 19.59
N ASP A 70 9.27 1.29 19.50
CA ASP A 70 8.18 1.46 20.46
C ASP A 70 6.82 0.96 19.97
N SER A 71 6.74 0.44 18.74
CA SER A 71 5.50 -0.08 18.19
C SER A 71 5.30 -1.56 18.54
N PHE A 72 5.42 -1.93 19.81
CA PHE A 72 4.98 -3.25 20.27
C PHE A 72 3.50 -3.20 20.64
N ILE A 73 2.77 -4.23 20.25
CA ILE A 73 1.39 -4.44 20.68
C ILE A 73 1.26 -5.83 21.30
N ASN A 74 0.35 -5.99 22.24
CA ASN A 74 -0.07 -7.31 22.69
C ASN A 74 -1.11 -7.85 21.70
N CYS A 75 -0.84 -9.03 21.14
CA CYS A 75 -1.80 -9.73 20.29
C CYS A 75 -3.12 -9.95 21.06
N LYS A 76 -4.27 -9.53 20.51
CA LYS A 76 -5.57 -9.69 21.19
C LYS A 76 -6.01 -11.13 21.44
N GLU A 77 -5.38 -12.11 20.79
CA GLU A 77 -5.76 -13.53 20.88
C GLU A 77 -4.83 -14.34 21.78
N CYS A 78 -3.51 -14.13 21.68
CA CYS A 78 -2.53 -14.88 22.49
C CYS A 78 -1.73 -14.03 23.48
N ASN A 79 -2.05 -12.74 23.59
CA ASN A 79 -1.40 -11.73 24.44
C ASN A 79 0.13 -11.57 24.26
N LYS A 80 0.73 -12.20 23.25
CA LYS A 80 2.16 -12.09 22.96
C LYS A 80 2.48 -10.67 22.47
N LYS A 81 3.56 -10.08 23.01
CA LYS A 81 4.16 -8.84 22.50
C LYS A 81 4.72 -9.07 21.10
N VAL A 82 4.26 -8.31 20.13
CA VAL A 82 4.71 -8.39 18.73
C VAL A 82 4.95 -7.02 18.15
N ASN A 83 5.87 -6.96 17.18
CA ASN A 83 6.15 -5.72 16.46
C ASN A 83 4.98 -5.38 15.52
N LYS A 84 4.41 -4.20 15.70
CA LYS A 84 3.29 -3.66 14.93
C LYS A 84 3.76 -3.28 13.52
N LYS A 85 3.60 -4.22 12.58
CA LYS A 85 3.92 -3.99 11.15
C LYS A 85 3.03 -2.94 10.48
N SER A 86 1.80 -2.74 10.97
CA SER A 86 0.84 -1.77 10.44
C SER A 86 -0.07 -1.22 11.54
N THR A 87 -0.65 -0.03 11.35
CA THR A 87 -1.58 0.59 12.32
C THR A 87 -2.81 -0.27 12.63
N SER A 88 -3.22 -1.14 11.69
CA SER A 88 -4.40 -2.00 11.77
C SER A 88 -4.15 -3.38 12.37
N HIS A 89 -2.89 -3.84 12.48
CA HIS A 89 -2.60 -5.16 13.05
C HIS A 89 -2.96 -5.17 14.54
N LYS A 90 -3.93 -6.01 14.91
CA LYS A 90 -4.36 -6.29 16.30
C LYS A 90 -3.90 -7.67 16.79
N TYR A 91 -3.29 -8.45 15.91
CA TYR A 91 -2.94 -9.85 16.12
C TYR A 91 -1.51 -10.11 15.67
N CYS A 92 -0.85 -11.11 16.26
CA CYS A 92 0.44 -11.58 15.76
C CYS A 92 0.29 -12.38 14.46
N ASP A 93 1.38 -12.49 13.69
CA ASP A 93 1.39 -13.21 12.41
C ASP A 93 0.83 -14.64 12.53
N ASN A 94 1.13 -15.35 13.62
CA ASN A 94 0.63 -16.72 13.83
C ASN A 94 -0.88 -16.75 14.10
N CYS A 95 -1.42 -15.80 14.87
CA CYS A 95 -2.86 -15.72 15.10
C CYS A 95 -3.60 -15.26 13.84
N ILE A 96 -3.02 -14.36 13.03
CA ILE A 96 -3.56 -14.00 11.72
C ILE A 96 -3.63 -15.25 10.83
N LYS A 97 -2.53 -15.98 10.68
CA LYS A 97 -2.50 -17.24 9.90
C LYS A 97 -3.55 -18.24 10.39
N LYS A 98 -3.69 -18.44 11.71
CA LYS A 98 -4.72 -19.33 12.27
C LYS A 98 -6.15 -18.87 11.96
N ARG A 99 -6.42 -17.57 12.07
CA ARG A 99 -7.73 -16.98 11.73
C ARG A 99 -8.03 -17.07 10.24
N ASP A 100 -7.04 -16.82 9.39
CA ASP A 100 -7.18 -16.93 7.94
C ASP A 100 -7.41 -18.38 7.54
N LEU A 101 -6.67 -19.35 8.12
CA LEU A 101 -6.91 -20.78 7.94
C LEU A 101 -8.33 -21.17 8.39
N LYS A 102 -8.80 -20.68 9.54
CA LYS A 102 -10.16 -20.96 10.03
C LYS A 102 -11.23 -20.36 9.12
N SER A 103 -11.04 -19.13 8.66
CA SER A 103 -11.97 -18.43 7.76
C SER A 103 -12.02 -19.11 6.40
N ASN A 104 -10.85 -19.47 5.85
CA ASN A 104 -10.72 -20.23 4.62
C ASN A 104 -11.34 -21.63 4.77
N HIS A 105 -11.11 -22.33 5.88
CA HIS A 105 -11.73 -23.62 6.14
C HIS A 105 -13.26 -23.51 6.24
N ARG A 106 -13.80 -22.47 6.88
CA ARG A 106 -15.25 -22.23 6.92
C ARG A 106 -15.81 -21.99 5.53
N TRP A 107 -15.19 -21.12 4.74
CA TRP A 107 -15.60 -20.81 3.38
C TRP A 107 -15.51 -22.03 2.46
N LEU A 108 -14.39 -22.75 2.50
CA LEU A 108 -14.21 -24.01 1.78
C LEU A 108 -15.26 -25.02 2.19
N ASN A 109 -15.62 -25.15 3.48
CA ASN A 109 -16.65 -26.10 3.90
C ASN A 109 -18.04 -25.74 3.38
N VAL A 110 -18.39 -24.45 3.36
CA VAL A 110 -19.65 -23.98 2.78
C VAL A 110 -19.72 -24.36 1.30
N HIS A 111 -18.65 -24.11 0.55
CA HIS A 111 -18.65 -24.31 -0.90
C HIS A 111 -18.18 -25.70 -1.37
N ARG A 112 -17.61 -26.53 -0.50
CA ARG A 112 -17.10 -27.87 -0.85
C ARG A 112 -18.22 -28.80 -1.29
N LYS A 113 -19.42 -28.67 -0.74
CA LYS A 113 -20.59 -29.49 -1.12
C LYS A 113 -21.45 -28.82 -2.20
N ASP A 114 -21.24 -27.54 -2.45
CA ASP A 114 -21.98 -26.78 -3.46
C ASP A 114 -21.55 -27.18 -4.87
N LYS A 115 -22.47 -27.82 -5.60
CA LYS A 115 -22.24 -28.29 -6.98
C LYS A 115 -22.06 -27.12 -7.95
N ASP A 116 -22.80 -26.02 -7.77
CA ASP A 116 -22.72 -24.84 -8.63
C ASP A 116 -21.36 -24.14 -8.46
N TYR A 117 -20.90 -24.00 -7.21
CA TYR A 117 -19.56 -23.46 -6.96
C TYR A 117 -18.46 -24.31 -7.62
N LYS A 118 -18.51 -25.64 -7.49
CA LYS A 118 -17.56 -26.56 -8.11
C LYS A 118 -17.56 -26.41 -9.63
N PHE A 119 -18.75 -26.33 -10.21
CA PHE A 119 -18.94 -26.14 -11.65
C PHE A 119 -18.33 -24.81 -12.12
N LYS A 120 -18.67 -23.69 -11.46
CA LYS A 120 -18.11 -22.37 -11.75
C LYS A 120 -16.59 -22.35 -11.63
N MET A 121 -16.03 -23.01 -10.62
CA MET A 121 -14.57 -23.12 -10.44
C MET A 121 -13.93 -23.92 -11.59
N ALA A 122 -14.50 -25.05 -11.97
CA ALA A 122 -14.01 -25.86 -13.09
C ALA A 122 -14.01 -25.08 -14.40
N SER A 123 -15.08 -24.33 -14.68
CA SER A 123 -15.17 -23.48 -15.87
C SER A 123 -14.09 -22.39 -15.88
N ARG A 124 -13.87 -21.70 -14.76
CA ARG A 124 -12.80 -20.70 -14.63
C ARG A 124 -11.41 -21.28 -14.87
N LEU A 125 -11.10 -22.44 -14.28
CA LEU A 125 -9.80 -23.09 -14.46
C LEU A 125 -9.59 -23.54 -15.91
N LYS A 126 -10.64 -24.03 -16.58
CA LYS A 126 -10.58 -24.41 -18.00
C LYS A 126 -10.28 -23.19 -18.88
N ALA A 127 -10.98 -22.06 -18.66
CA ALA A 127 -10.71 -20.81 -19.38
C ALA A 127 -9.29 -20.30 -19.15
N GLN A 128 -8.82 -20.26 -17.91
CA GLN A 128 -7.46 -19.77 -17.57
C GLN A 128 -6.36 -20.58 -18.27
N ARG A 129 -6.54 -21.90 -18.40
CA ARG A 129 -5.58 -22.79 -19.04
C ARG A 129 -5.60 -22.68 -20.56
N LYS A 130 -6.79 -22.55 -21.16
CA LYS A 130 -6.97 -22.62 -22.62
C LYS A 130 -6.95 -21.27 -23.31
N ILE A 131 -7.30 -20.19 -22.61
CA ILE A 131 -7.45 -18.85 -23.18
C ILE A 131 -6.46 -17.93 -22.49
N ARG A 132 -5.46 -17.44 -23.20
CA ARG A 132 -4.61 -16.33 -22.74
C ARG A 132 -5.28 -15.00 -23.07
N ILE A 133 -5.12 -14.01 -22.20
CA ILE A 133 -5.54 -12.64 -22.51
C ILE A 133 -4.44 -12.05 -23.40
N PRO A 134 -4.74 -11.60 -24.63
CA PRO A 134 -3.75 -10.91 -25.46
C PRO A 134 -3.23 -9.65 -24.75
N GLU A 135 -1.95 -9.32 -24.92
CA GLU A 135 -1.30 -8.20 -24.21
C GLU A 135 -1.90 -6.82 -24.53
N GLU A 136 -2.47 -6.70 -25.72
CA GLU A 136 -3.14 -5.49 -26.24
C GLU A 136 -4.67 -5.57 -26.13
N GLN A 137 -5.22 -6.63 -25.52
CA GLN A 137 -6.65 -6.78 -25.39
C GLN A 137 -7.23 -5.66 -24.53
N LEU A 138 -8.07 -4.83 -25.14
CA LEU A 138 -8.87 -3.83 -24.43
C LEU A 138 -10.10 -4.47 -23.79
N CYS A 139 -10.58 -3.86 -22.72
CA CYS A 139 -11.84 -4.22 -22.07
C CYS A 139 -13.00 -4.13 -23.06
N GLN A 140 -13.71 -5.23 -23.29
CA GLN A 140 -14.83 -5.28 -24.24
C GLN A 140 -16.04 -4.45 -23.81
N LYS A 141 -16.12 -4.06 -22.53
CA LYS A 141 -17.22 -3.22 -22.01
C LYS A 141 -16.94 -1.73 -22.14
N CYS A 142 -15.76 -1.26 -21.73
CA CYS A 142 -15.44 0.17 -21.72
C CYS A 142 -14.53 0.63 -22.85
N ASN A 143 -13.80 -0.29 -23.49
CA ASN A 143 -12.81 -0.04 -24.54
C ASN A 143 -11.74 1.03 -24.21
N LYS A 144 -11.48 1.27 -22.92
CA LYS A 144 -10.54 2.30 -22.44
C LYS A 144 -9.33 1.72 -21.73
N GLU A 145 -9.55 0.69 -20.91
CA GLU A 145 -8.51 0.05 -20.10
C GLU A 145 -8.16 -1.32 -20.68
N LYS A 146 -6.92 -1.77 -20.44
CA LYS A 146 -6.51 -3.14 -20.76
C LYS A 146 -7.36 -4.14 -19.99
N ALA A 147 -7.79 -5.19 -20.67
CA ALA A 147 -8.45 -6.31 -20.03
C ALA A 147 -7.43 -7.11 -19.21
N ILE A 148 -7.80 -7.45 -17.98
CA ILE A 148 -6.97 -8.27 -17.09
C ILE A 148 -7.72 -9.46 -16.51
N GLU A 149 -9.04 -9.53 -16.75
CA GLU A 149 -9.92 -10.56 -16.22
C GLU A 149 -10.76 -11.21 -17.32
N ARG A 150 -11.13 -12.48 -17.10
CA ARG A 150 -12.03 -13.25 -17.97
C ARG A 150 -13.38 -13.36 -17.27
N HIS A 151 -14.38 -12.69 -17.79
CA HIS A 151 -15.75 -12.79 -17.33
C HIS A 151 -16.45 -13.96 -18.04
N HIS A 152 -17.27 -14.70 -17.31
CA HIS A 152 -18.11 -15.77 -17.86
C HIS A 152 -19.57 -15.36 -17.67
N ASP A 153 -20.27 -15.04 -18.76
CA ASP A 153 -21.71 -14.77 -18.72
C ASP A 153 -22.49 -16.06 -18.46
N ASP A 154 -22.13 -17.12 -19.18
CA ASP A 154 -22.65 -18.47 -19.04
C ASP A 154 -21.54 -19.46 -18.65
N TYR A 155 -21.61 -19.97 -17.42
CA TYR A 155 -20.63 -20.94 -16.91
C TYR A 155 -20.73 -22.32 -17.57
N ASN A 156 -21.81 -22.60 -18.32
CA ASN A 156 -21.92 -23.82 -19.15
C ASN A 156 -21.02 -23.79 -20.37
N LYS A 157 -20.50 -22.61 -20.73
CA LYS A 157 -19.64 -22.41 -21.89
C LYS A 157 -18.27 -21.87 -21.45
N PRO A 158 -17.41 -22.72 -20.89
CA PRO A 158 -16.18 -22.29 -20.22
C PRO A 158 -15.12 -21.66 -21.14
N LEU A 159 -15.31 -21.72 -22.46
CA LEU A 159 -14.41 -21.09 -23.42
C LEU A 159 -15.00 -19.80 -24.02
N GLU A 160 -16.28 -19.52 -23.77
CA GLU A 160 -16.92 -18.26 -24.13
C GLU A 160 -16.72 -17.28 -22.97
N VAL A 161 -15.68 -16.46 -23.07
CA VAL A 161 -15.34 -15.46 -22.04
C VAL A 161 -15.34 -14.06 -22.64
N GLN A 162 -15.77 -13.08 -21.85
CA GLN A 162 -15.53 -11.68 -22.15
C GLN A 162 -14.25 -11.21 -21.46
N PHE A 163 -13.44 -10.42 -22.15
CA PHE A 163 -12.24 -9.80 -21.59
C PHE A 163 -12.59 -8.43 -21.03
N LEU A 164 -12.51 -8.29 -19.71
CA LEU A 164 -12.88 -7.07 -19.00
C LEU A 164 -11.69 -6.52 -18.20
N CYS A 165 -11.65 -5.20 -18.03
CA CYS A 165 -10.84 -4.59 -16.98
C CYS A 165 -11.48 -4.87 -15.62
N LYS A 166 -10.69 -4.75 -14.54
CA LYS A 166 -11.16 -5.03 -13.17
C LYS A 166 -12.40 -4.23 -12.79
N GLY A 167 -12.42 -2.92 -13.06
CA GLY A 167 -13.57 -2.06 -12.71
C GLY A 167 -14.86 -2.52 -13.41
N CYS A 168 -14.77 -2.83 -14.71
CA CYS A 168 -15.91 -3.34 -15.47
C CYS A 168 -16.36 -4.72 -14.99
N HIS A 169 -15.43 -5.60 -14.63
CA HIS A 169 -15.73 -6.93 -14.11
C HIS A 169 -16.44 -6.87 -12.74
N ASP A 170 -15.94 -6.05 -11.82
CA ASP A 170 -16.55 -5.81 -10.50
C ASP A 170 -17.96 -5.22 -10.65
N GLU A 171 -18.16 -4.27 -11.57
CA GLU A 171 -19.49 -3.74 -11.88
C GLU A 171 -20.47 -4.82 -12.34
N VAL A 172 -20.05 -5.78 -13.15
CA VAL A 172 -20.95 -6.86 -13.63
C VAL A 172 -21.38 -7.75 -12.47
N HIS A 173 -20.48 -8.06 -11.54
CA HIS A 173 -20.83 -8.83 -10.33
C HIS A 173 -21.68 -8.03 -9.34
N THR A 174 -21.50 -6.70 -9.28
CA THR A 174 -22.22 -5.82 -8.35
C THR A 174 -23.61 -5.44 -8.87
N ARG A 175 -23.78 -5.17 -10.18
CA ARG A 175 -25.06 -4.76 -10.78
C ARG A 175 -26.15 -5.83 -10.67
N ARG A 176 -25.81 -7.11 -10.48
CA ARG A 176 -26.78 -8.18 -10.25
C ARG A 176 -27.60 -8.00 -8.96
N PHE A 177 -27.26 -7.05 -8.08
CA PHE A 177 -27.97 -6.80 -6.81
C PHE A 177 -28.78 -5.50 -6.73
N LYS A 178 -28.83 -4.68 -7.78
CA LYS A 178 -29.83 -3.61 -7.83
C LYS A 178 -31.17 -4.23 -8.21
N LYS A 179 -32.03 -4.47 -7.21
CA LYS A 179 -33.47 -4.71 -7.45
C LYS A 179 -33.97 -3.57 -8.32
N ASN A 180 -34.56 -3.90 -9.46
CA ASN A 180 -35.32 -2.93 -10.26
C ASN A 180 -36.36 -2.31 -9.32
N GLU A 181 -36.33 -0.99 -9.19
CA GLU A 181 -37.41 -0.18 -8.59
C GLU A 181 -38.65 -0.23 -9.49
#